data_AF-A0A842MUN6-F1
#
_entry.id   AF-A0A842MUN6-F1
#
_cell.length_a   1.000
_cell.length_b   1.000
_cell.length_c   1.000
_cell.angle_alpha   90.00
_cell.angle_beta   90.00
_cell.angle_gamma   90.00
#
_symmetry.space_group_name_H-M   'P 1'
#
loop_
_entity.id
_entity.type
_entity.pdbx_description
1 polymer ?
#
loop_
_entity_poly.entity_id
_entity_poly.type
_entity_poly.pdbx_seq_one_letter_code
_entity_poly.pdbx_strand_id
1 'polypeptide(L)' 'MKYDTILVLDFGSQYCHLIGRRVREHGVYSEIVPHDISPEEIKQLSQ' A
#
# COMPACT_ATOMS: atom_id res chain seq x y z
N MET A 1 -14.24 -5.85 -10.46
CA MET A 1 -13.29 -4.93 -11.12
C MET A 1 -12.03 -4.91 -10.27
N LYS A 2 -10.87 -5.22 -10.85
CA LYS A 2 -9.58 -5.04 -10.16
C LYS A 2 -9.18 -3.58 -10.31
N TYR A 3 -8.87 -2.93 -9.19
CA TYR A 3 -8.30 -1.59 -9.20
C TYR A 3 -6.79 -1.71 -9.09
N ASP A 4 -6.07 -0.93 -9.90
CA ASP A 4 -4.63 -0.79 -9.72
C ASP A 4 -4.38 -0.21 -8.32
N THR A 5 -3.62 -0.96 -7.52
CA THR A 5 -3.38 -0.66 -6.11
C THR A 5 -1.90 -0.44 -5.88
N ILE A 6 -1.55 0.66 -5.23
CA ILE A 6 -0.17 0.93 -4.78
C ILE A 6 -0.04 0.51 -3.31
N LEU A 7 0.86 -0.44 -3.06
CA LEU A 7 1.26 -0.80 -1.70
C LEU A 7 2.43 0.07 -1.25
N VAL A 8 2.30 0.66 -0.06
CA VAL A 8 3.36 1.42 0.60
C VAL A 8 3.92 0.56 1.74
N LEU A 9 5.17 0.11 1.60
CA LEU A 9 5.84 -0.69 2.61
C LEU A 9 6.35 0.18 3.76
N ASP A 10 5.88 -0.09 4.97
CA ASP A 10 6.29 0.61 6.19
C ASP A 10 7.46 -0.08 6.89
N PHE A 11 8.60 0.60 6.87
CA PHE A 11 9.83 0.21 7.59
C PHE A 11 9.96 0.89 8.96
N GLY A 12 8.88 1.44 9.51
CA GLY A 12 8.87 2.17 10.78
C GLY A 12 9.07 3.68 10.60
N SER A 13 8.72 4.23 9.43
CA SER A 13 8.82 5.67 9.17
C SER A 13 7.64 6.39 9.79
N GLN A 14 7.90 7.49 10.52
CA GLN A 14 6.85 8.37 11.04
C GLN A 14 5.96 8.98 9.95
N TYR A 15 6.38 8.93 8.68
CA TYR A 15 5.75 9.60 7.56
C TYR A 15 5.11 8.67 6.53
N CYS A 16 5.05 7.35 6.78
CA CYS A 16 4.49 6.40 5.82
C CYS A 16 3.05 6.76 5.40
N HIS A 17 2.26 7.27 6.35
CA HIS A 17 0.91 7.79 6.11
C HIS A 17 0.84 8.97 5.12
N LEU A 18 1.87 9.82 5.05
CA LEU A 18 1.91 10.93 4.10
C LEU A 18 2.07 10.44 2.65
N ILE A 19 2.82 9.36 2.45
CA ILE A 19 3.00 8.73 1.13
C ILE A 19 1.67 8.17 0.66
N GLY A 20 0.98 7.37 1.50
CA GLY A 20 -0.35 6.83 1.18
C GLY A 20 -1.37 7.94 0.90
N ARG A 21 -1.36 9.02 1.67
CA ARG A 21 -2.22 10.19 1.43
C ARG A 21 -1.95 10.82 0.06
N ARG A 22 -0.68 11.07 -0.29
CA ARG A 22 -0.31 11.64 -1.59
C ARG A 22 -0.77 10.77 -2.75
N VAL A 23 -0.66 9.45 -2.65
CA VAL A 23 -1.14 8.54 -3.70
C VAL A 23 -2.66 8.68 -3.89
N ARG A 24 -3.42 8.71 -2.79
CA ARG A 24 -4.88 8.87 -2.83
C ARG A 24 -5.31 10.24 -3.36
N GLU A 25 -4.55 11.30 -3.11
CA GLU A 25 -4.78 12.64 -3.68
C GLU A 25 -4.67 12.65 -5.23
N HIS A 26 -3.99 11.67 -5.83
CA HIS A 26 -3.94 11.46 -7.28
C HIS A 26 -5.05 10.53 -7.81
N GLY A 27 -6.00 10.13 -6.98
CA GLY A 27 -7.12 9.27 -7.36
C GLY A 27 -6.77 7.78 -7.49
N VAL A 28 -5.61 7.35 -6.98
CA VAL A 28 -5.18 5.95 -7.01
C VAL A 28 -5.41 5.31 -5.64
N TYR A 29 -5.95 4.10 -5.61
CA TYR A 29 -6.11 3.36 -4.37
C TYR A 29 -4.73 2.95 -3.81
N SER A 30 -4.54 3.14 -2.51
CA SER A 30 -3.29 2.78 -1.85
C SER A 30 -3.50 2.20 -0.48
N GLU A 31 -2.62 1.28 -0.08
CA GLU A 31 -2.64 0.62 1.22
C GLU A 31 -1.24 0.66 1.83
N ILE A 32 -1.16 0.87 3.15
CA ILE A 32 0.09 0.86 3.88
C ILE A 32 0.19 -0.49 4.55
N VAL A 33 1.27 -1.21 4.28
CA VAL A 33 1.48 -2.56 4.79
C VAL A 33 2.86 -2.66 5.47
N PRO A 34 3.04 -3.56 6.44
CA PRO A 34 4.34 -3.81 7.04
C PRO A 34 5.41 -4.21 6.01
N HIS A 35 6.66 -3.82 6.22
CA HIS A 35 7.76 -4.18 5.31
C HIS A 35 8.03 -5.69 5.24
N ASP A 36 7.61 -6.46 6.23
CA ASP A 36 7.78 -7.91 6.37
C ASP A 36 6.58 -8.71 5.84
N ILE A 37 5.63 -8.06 5.16
CA ILE A 37 4.50 -8.73 4.50
C ILE A 37 4.99 -9.83 3.54
N SER A 38 4.35 -11.00 3.61
CA SER A 38 4.71 -12.14 2.77
C SER A 38 4.20 -11.99 1.32
N PRO A 39 4.87 -12.63 0.34
CA PRO A 39 4.37 -12.69 -1.03
C PRO A 39 2.97 -13.31 -1.14
N GLU A 40 2.64 -14.26 -0.28
CA GLU A 40 1.30 -14.88 -0.19
C GLU A 40 0.24 -13.86 0.21
N GLU A 41 0.49 -13.03 1.23
CA GLU A 41 -0.42 -11.97 1.66
C GLU A 41 -0.60 -10.91 0.55
N ILE A 42 0.47 -10.53 -0.14
CA ILE A 42 0.38 -9.61 -1.29
C ILE A 42 -0.52 -10.19 -2.39
N LYS A 43 -0.42 -11.49 -2.66
CA LYS A 43 -1.28 -12.16 -3.65
C LYS A 43 -2.75 -12.12 -3.23
N GLN A 44 -3.05 -12.30 -1.95
CA GLN A 44 -4.43 -12.21 -1.43
C GLN A 44 -5.02 -10.81 -1.59
N LEU A 45 -4.21 -9.76 -1.39
CA LEU A 45 -4.64 -8.37 -1.64
C LEU A 45 -4.95 -8.10 -3.13
N SER A 46 -4.32 -8.87 -4.02
CA SER A 46 -4.51 -8.77 -5.46
C SER A 46 -5.61 -9.66 -6.03
N GLN A 47 -6.29 -10.49 -5.23
CA GLN A 47 -7.36 -11.40 -5.69
C GLN A 47 -8.72 -10.74 -5.66
#